data_AF-A0AAD7U616-F1
#
_entry.id   AF-A0AAD7U616-F1
#
_cell.length_a   1.000
_cell.length_b   1.000
_cell.length_c   1.000
_cell.angle_alpha   90.00
_cell.angle_beta   90.00
_cell.angle_gamma   90.00
#
_symmetry.space_group_name_H-M   'P 1'
#
loop_
_entity.id
_entity.type
_entity.pdbx_description
1 polymer ?
#
loop_
_entity_poly.entity_id
_entity_poly.type
_entity_poly.pdbx_seq_one_letter_code
_entity_poly.pdbx_strand_id
1 'polypeptide(L)'
;MGVGRVLQERVVSGTLKSSMAQAKAAKVLDRTLRGCILRKGRPWVGWSQRLLGEARGVYLSGAVGSGKTLLMDTLHVEARAENVATLRVHWHEWIGSVHRALHEARNAYASQTRKLRALGDALAHDTQLVCFDELAVHDVADALMLREIFARVLERGAAIVATSNRDPRDLYENGINRELFLPFIALLERHLVHCDLDTLANESGEALVDYRRDAASDGLSLYVTNGSARDVCAAVVGRPLRWTKRRVPVSYGRSIEIADDEVVATAHFEDLCARPLSAADYASLADRYDALVLTRVPQLSMQQHDQVRRLLWLVDILYDARMLLVIEADVPVDDLLDSGGFSREEEANTVLVRNHGGSSGRLTTIVGGGGGTEWSATGRIGASLGSVAGVTDARFAWSRLTSRLVEMTRSTAYLAAWRQRCHGRIHYGA
;
A
#
# COMPACT_ATOMS: atom_id res chain seq x y z
N MET A 1 25.29 2.91 -21.61
CA MET A 1 24.18 3.47 -20.82
C MET A 1 23.16 2.36 -20.63
N GLY A 2 22.57 2.28 -19.46
CA GLY A 2 21.76 1.15 -19.01
C GLY A 2 21.96 0.83 -17.53
N VAL A 3 20.90 0.35 -16.89
CA VAL A 3 20.81 -0.05 -15.49
C VAL A 3 21.94 -1.03 -15.15
N GLY A 4 22.20 -2.03 -16.00
CA GLY A 4 23.23 -3.02 -15.72
C GLY A 4 24.63 -2.42 -15.64
N ARG A 5 24.93 -1.43 -16.49
CA ARG A 5 26.22 -0.73 -16.50
C ARG A 5 26.39 0.11 -15.23
N VAL A 6 25.36 0.87 -14.84
CA VAL A 6 25.41 1.73 -13.64
C VAL A 6 25.60 0.88 -12.38
N LEU A 7 24.91 -0.25 -12.27
CA LEU A 7 25.14 -1.18 -11.15
C LEU A 7 26.59 -1.69 -11.14
N GLN A 8 27.13 -2.06 -12.29
CA GLN A 8 28.51 -2.53 -12.38
C GLN A 8 29.53 -1.45 -11.99
N GLU A 9 29.32 -0.20 -12.40
CA GLU A 9 30.15 0.94 -11.99
C GLU A 9 30.07 1.18 -10.47
N ARG A 10 28.89 1.01 -9.87
CA ARG A 10 28.69 1.11 -8.41
C ARG A 10 29.36 -0.05 -7.64
N VAL A 11 29.36 -1.25 -8.22
CA VAL A 11 30.10 -2.39 -7.67
C VAL A 11 31.61 -2.15 -7.74
N VAL A 12 32.13 -1.69 -8.88
CA VAL A 12 33.56 -1.42 -9.06
C VAL A 12 34.05 -0.28 -8.15
N SER A 13 33.22 0.73 -7.92
CA SER A 13 33.53 1.83 -7.00
C SER A 13 33.36 1.47 -5.51
N GLY A 14 32.88 0.27 -5.19
CA GLY A 14 32.65 -0.18 -3.81
C GLY A 14 31.42 0.42 -3.13
N THR A 15 30.60 1.18 -3.85
CA THR A 15 29.36 1.78 -3.33
C THR A 15 28.20 0.78 -3.26
N LEU A 16 28.30 -0.36 -3.95
CA LEU A 16 27.31 -1.42 -3.97
C LEU A 16 27.98 -2.80 -3.87
N LYS A 17 27.37 -3.75 -3.14
CA LYS A 17 27.78 -5.16 -3.19
C LYS A 17 27.29 -5.80 -4.48
N SER A 18 28.08 -6.68 -5.08
CA SER A 18 27.66 -7.42 -6.28
C SER A 18 26.46 -8.33 -5.99
N SER A 19 25.42 -8.25 -6.81
CA SER A 19 24.29 -9.19 -6.81
C SER A 19 23.95 -9.61 -8.24
N MET A 20 24.01 -10.92 -8.50
CA MET A 20 23.54 -11.57 -9.72
C MET A 20 22.03 -11.41 -9.89
N ALA A 21 21.24 -11.43 -8.81
CA ALA A 21 19.80 -11.20 -8.89
C ALA A 21 19.50 -9.81 -9.47
N GLN A 22 20.16 -8.78 -8.92
CA GLN A 22 20.05 -7.42 -9.42
C GLN A 22 20.59 -7.28 -10.85
N ALA A 23 21.71 -7.95 -11.18
CA ALA A 23 22.27 -7.94 -12.53
C ALA A 23 21.35 -8.62 -13.56
N LYS A 24 20.67 -9.72 -13.20
CA LYS A 24 19.67 -10.38 -14.07
C LYS A 24 18.46 -9.48 -14.29
N ALA A 25 17.90 -8.89 -13.23
CA ALA A 25 16.78 -7.95 -13.33
C ALA A 25 17.16 -6.71 -14.16
N ALA A 26 18.37 -6.18 -13.99
CA ALA A 26 18.87 -5.04 -14.75
C ALA A 26 18.93 -5.30 -16.27
N LYS A 27 19.26 -6.53 -16.70
CA LYS A 27 19.21 -6.89 -18.14
C LYS A 27 17.79 -6.79 -18.72
N VAL A 28 16.78 -7.14 -17.92
CA VAL A 28 15.37 -7.04 -18.32
C VAL A 28 14.95 -5.56 -18.39
N LEU A 29 15.32 -4.78 -17.39
CA LEU A 29 15.05 -3.32 -17.37
C LEU A 29 15.73 -2.61 -18.54
N ASP A 30 16.97 -2.98 -18.89
CA ASP A 30 17.70 -2.45 -20.05
C ASP A 30 16.99 -2.76 -21.37
N ARG A 31 16.38 -3.94 -21.50
CA ARG A 31 15.57 -4.29 -22.67
C ARG A 31 14.33 -3.40 -22.78
N THR A 32 13.63 -3.20 -21.66
CA THR A 32 12.46 -2.31 -21.61
C THR A 32 12.83 -0.87 -21.95
N LEU A 33 13.92 -0.35 -21.36
CA LEU A 33 14.42 1.00 -21.65
C LEU A 33 14.78 1.17 -23.13
N ARG A 34 15.52 0.22 -23.72
CA ARG A 34 15.81 0.24 -25.17
C ARG A 34 14.55 0.26 -26.02
N GLY A 35 13.52 -0.48 -25.60
CA GLY A 35 12.20 -0.43 -26.23
C GLY A 35 11.58 0.96 -26.22
N CYS A 36 11.68 1.69 -25.10
CA CYS A 36 11.21 3.06 -25.00
C CYS A 36 12.02 4.03 -25.87
N ILE A 37 13.35 3.90 -25.90
CA ILE A 37 14.27 4.76 -26.68
C ILE A 37 13.99 4.64 -28.17
N LEU A 38 13.91 3.40 -28.68
CA LEU A 38 13.64 3.14 -30.10
C LEU A 38 12.27 3.68 -30.55
N ARG A 39 11.37 3.98 -29.60
CA ARG A 39 9.99 4.36 -29.89
C ARG A 39 9.79 5.83 -30.23
N LYS A 40 10.64 6.78 -29.79
CA LYS A 40 10.49 8.26 -29.94
C LYS A 40 9.10 8.71 -30.47
N GLY A 41 8.03 8.50 -29.70
CA GLY A 41 6.66 8.95 -30.01
C GLY A 41 5.79 8.08 -30.96
N ARG A 42 6.16 6.86 -31.35
CA ARG A 42 5.36 6.00 -32.25
C ARG A 42 4.51 4.94 -31.52
N PRO A 43 3.26 4.67 -31.92
CA PRO A 43 2.42 3.64 -31.30
C PRO A 43 3.00 2.22 -31.45
N TRP A 44 2.60 1.31 -30.55
CA TRP A 44 3.07 -0.08 -30.52
C TRP A 44 2.37 -0.88 -31.63
N VAL A 45 2.91 -0.89 -32.85
CA VAL A 45 2.28 -1.56 -34.01
C VAL A 45 3.26 -2.48 -34.74
N GLY A 46 2.87 -3.75 -34.91
CA GLY A 46 3.27 -4.70 -35.97
C GLY A 46 4.74 -5.13 -36.02
N TRP A 47 5.66 -4.20 -36.24
CA TRP A 47 7.10 -4.46 -36.41
C TRP A 47 7.88 -4.28 -35.09
N SER A 48 7.43 -3.38 -34.21
CA SER A 48 8.05 -3.18 -32.88
C SER A 48 7.81 -4.33 -31.91
N GLN A 49 6.67 -5.04 -32.00
CA GLN A 49 6.41 -6.30 -31.28
C GLN A 49 7.44 -7.39 -31.61
N ARG A 50 7.89 -7.41 -32.86
CA ARG A 50 8.80 -8.43 -33.38
C ARG A 50 10.26 -8.21 -32.97
N LEU A 51 10.64 -6.96 -32.69
CA LEU A 51 11.98 -6.55 -32.26
C LEU A 51 12.15 -6.49 -30.73
N LEU A 52 11.08 -6.21 -29.98
CA LEU A 52 11.14 -5.94 -28.53
C LEU A 52 10.49 -7.03 -27.65
N GLY A 53 9.78 -7.99 -28.25
CA GLY A 53 9.03 -9.04 -27.55
C GLY A 53 7.59 -8.66 -27.22
N GLU A 54 6.86 -9.59 -26.58
CA GLU A 54 5.45 -9.41 -26.20
C GLU A 54 5.26 -8.58 -24.93
N ALA A 55 6.20 -8.71 -23.98
CA ALA A 55 6.14 -7.98 -22.71
C ALA A 55 6.55 -6.52 -22.90
N ARG A 56 5.71 -5.62 -22.40
CA ARG A 56 5.83 -4.17 -22.52
C ARG A 56 6.30 -3.52 -21.21
N GLY A 57 6.81 -4.30 -20.27
CA GLY A 57 7.13 -3.81 -18.94
C GLY A 57 7.76 -4.86 -18.03
N VAL A 58 7.99 -4.48 -16.77
CA VAL A 58 8.66 -5.33 -15.76
C VAL A 58 7.92 -5.25 -14.43
N TYR A 59 7.75 -6.40 -13.77
CA TYR A 59 7.28 -6.47 -12.40
C TYR A 59 8.41 -7.00 -11.52
N LEU A 60 8.93 -6.17 -10.63
CA LEU A 60 10.01 -6.51 -9.69
C LEU A 60 9.37 -6.92 -8.36
N SER A 61 9.48 -8.19 -7.97
CA SER A 61 9.08 -8.67 -6.64
C SER A 61 10.30 -9.04 -5.79
N GLY A 62 10.08 -9.17 -4.48
CA GLY A 62 11.07 -9.66 -3.51
C GLY A 62 10.91 -8.96 -2.16
N ALA A 63 11.66 -9.39 -1.17
CA ALA A 63 11.57 -8.89 0.19
C ALA A 63 12.01 -7.42 0.33
N VAL A 64 11.70 -6.80 1.46
CA VAL A 64 12.26 -5.49 1.81
C VAL A 64 13.79 -5.57 1.76
N GLY A 65 14.45 -4.55 1.23
CA GLY A 65 15.92 -4.52 1.12
C GLY A 65 16.52 -5.28 -0.08
N SER A 66 15.73 -5.99 -0.90
CA SER A 66 16.24 -6.71 -2.09
C SER A 66 16.78 -5.82 -3.22
N GLY A 67 16.61 -4.49 -3.11
CA GLY A 67 17.12 -3.52 -4.09
C GLY A 67 16.16 -3.17 -5.23
N LYS A 68 14.87 -3.51 -5.10
CA LYS A 68 13.81 -3.12 -6.07
C LYS A 68 13.79 -1.61 -6.34
N THR A 69 13.77 -0.80 -5.29
CA THR A 69 13.74 0.66 -5.38
C THR A 69 15.01 1.21 -6.03
N LEU A 70 16.18 0.64 -5.70
CA LEU A 70 17.45 1.00 -6.34
C LEU A 70 17.43 0.73 -7.85
N LEU A 71 16.93 -0.44 -8.26
CA LEU A 71 16.80 -0.81 -9.67
C LEU A 71 15.85 0.14 -10.40
N MET A 72 14.72 0.46 -9.77
CA MET A 72 13.73 1.43 -10.27
C MET A 72 14.33 2.83 -10.41
N ASP A 73 15.05 3.31 -9.39
CA ASP A 73 15.73 4.62 -9.39
C ASP A 73 16.72 4.73 -10.54
N THR A 74 17.54 3.68 -10.68
CA THR A 74 18.56 3.63 -11.72
C THR A 74 17.92 3.63 -13.10
N LEU A 75 16.85 2.86 -13.32
CA LEU A 75 16.09 2.88 -14.58
C LEU A 75 15.54 4.27 -14.87
N HIS A 76 14.95 4.93 -13.89
CA HIS A 76 14.31 6.24 -14.07
C HIS A 76 15.33 7.33 -14.43
N VAL A 77 16.51 7.31 -13.81
CA VAL A 77 17.62 8.21 -14.12
C VAL A 77 18.14 7.96 -15.55
N GLU A 78 18.41 6.71 -15.91
CA GLU A 78 18.90 6.35 -17.25
C GLU A 78 17.86 6.68 -18.33
N ALA A 79 16.56 6.48 -18.05
CA ALA A 79 15.48 6.87 -18.96
C ALA A 79 15.50 8.37 -19.25
N ARG A 80 15.68 9.21 -18.23
CA ARG A 80 15.79 10.67 -18.41
C ARG A 80 17.04 11.06 -19.19
N ALA A 81 18.18 10.43 -18.92
CA ALA A 81 19.42 10.67 -19.65
C ALA A 81 19.27 10.39 -21.16
N GLU A 82 18.45 9.41 -21.53
CA GLU A 82 18.16 9.02 -22.90
C GLU A 82 16.95 9.77 -23.52
N ASN A 83 16.47 10.83 -22.86
CA ASN A 83 15.29 11.61 -23.26
C ASN A 83 14.01 10.77 -23.43
N VAL A 84 13.87 9.71 -22.64
CA VAL A 84 12.63 8.95 -22.51
C VAL A 84 11.72 9.67 -21.52
N ALA A 85 10.53 10.07 -21.96
CA ALA A 85 9.55 10.68 -21.07
C ALA A 85 9.11 9.65 -20.01
N THR A 86 9.45 9.90 -18.75
CA THR A 86 9.24 8.95 -17.65
C THR A 86 8.55 9.58 -16.46
N LEU A 87 7.57 8.88 -15.91
CA LEU A 87 6.84 9.24 -14.69
C LEU A 87 7.09 8.17 -13.64
N ARG A 88 7.47 8.60 -12.43
CA ARG A 88 7.56 7.72 -11.27
C ARG A 88 6.59 8.20 -10.20
N VAL A 89 5.82 7.26 -9.65
CA VAL A 89 4.82 7.53 -8.61
C VAL A 89 4.85 6.42 -7.56
N HIS A 90 4.65 6.79 -6.30
CA HIS A 90 4.35 5.83 -5.24
C HIS A 90 2.87 5.44 -5.33
N TRP A 91 2.58 4.16 -5.17
CA TRP A 91 1.25 3.59 -5.36
C TRP A 91 0.16 4.31 -4.54
N HIS A 92 0.35 4.45 -3.23
CA HIS A 92 -0.65 5.02 -2.31
C HIS A 92 -1.01 6.48 -2.67
N GLU A 93 -0.02 7.27 -3.04
CA GLU A 93 -0.23 8.66 -3.49
C GLU A 93 -1.01 8.70 -4.81
N TRP A 94 -0.65 7.81 -5.74
CA TRP A 94 -1.25 7.75 -7.05
C TRP A 94 -2.71 7.30 -7.01
N ILE A 95 -3.03 6.22 -6.30
CA ILE A 95 -4.41 5.75 -6.21
C ILE A 95 -5.31 6.79 -5.51
N GLY A 96 -4.80 7.48 -4.49
CA GLY A 96 -5.49 8.61 -3.87
C GLY A 96 -5.78 9.75 -4.85
N SER A 97 -4.82 10.06 -5.74
CA SER A 97 -5.03 11.05 -6.81
C SER A 97 -6.07 10.62 -7.84
N VAL A 98 -6.12 9.33 -8.19
CA VAL A 98 -7.13 8.76 -9.10
C VAL A 98 -8.52 8.90 -8.49
N HIS A 99 -8.68 8.55 -7.21
CA HIS A 99 -9.95 8.73 -6.49
C HIS A 99 -10.41 10.19 -6.46
N ARG A 100 -9.50 11.14 -6.21
CA ARG A 100 -9.81 12.58 -6.25
C ARG A 100 -10.26 13.01 -7.65
N ALA A 101 -9.52 12.63 -8.69
CA ALA A 101 -9.87 12.96 -10.08
C ALA A 101 -11.25 12.39 -10.48
N LEU A 102 -11.55 11.16 -10.06
CA LEU A 102 -12.86 10.55 -10.29
C LEU A 102 -13.98 11.25 -9.51
N HIS A 103 -13.69 11.71 -8.29
CA HIS A 103 -14.62 12.47 -7.46
C HIS A 103 -14.98 13.81 -8.08
N GLU A 104 -13.98 14.58 -8.52
CA GLU A 104 -14.16 15.87 -9.20
C GLU A 104 -14.93 15.68 -10.52
N ALA A 105 -14.65 14.60 -11.24
CA ALA A 105 -15.36 14.25 -12.47
C ALA A 105 -16.77 13.67 -12.24
N ARG A 106 -17.29 13.54 -11.00
CA ARG A 106 -18.62 12.95 -10.72
C ARG A 106 -19.76 13.66 -11.45
N ASN A 107 -19.66 14.98 -11.62
CA ASN A 107 -20.68 15.80 -12.28
C ASN A 107 -20.68 15.70 -13.81
N ALA A 108 -19.69 15.01 -14.40
CA ALA A 108 -19.66 14.75 -15.83
C ALA A 108 -20.54 13.54 -16.19
N TYR A 109 -21.35 13.67 -17.27
CA TYR A 109 -22.18 12.63 -17.88
C TYR A 109 -21.36 11.48 -18.55
N ALA A 110 -20.31 11.00 -17.89
CA ALA A 110 -19.43 9.93 -18.36
C ALA A 110 -19.54 8.71 -17.44
N SER A 111 -19.54 7.51 -18.02
CA SER A 111 -19.37 6.26 -17.27
C SER A 111 -18.00 6.23 -16.57
N GLN A 112 -17.91 5.51 -15.45
CA GLN A 112 -16.66 5.35 -14.69
C GLN A 112 -15.53 4.78 -15.55
N THR A 113 -15.81 3.75 -16.36
CA THR A 113 -14.85 3.17 -17.31
C THR A 113 -14.29 4.21 -18.29
N ARG A 114 -15.13 5.13 -18.80
CA ARG A 114 -14.68 6.19 -19.70
C ARG A 114 -13.74 7.16 -18.99
N LYS A 115 -14.01 7.48 -17.72
CA LYS A 115 -13.15 8.34 -16.89
C LYS A 115 -11.79 7.69 -16.62
N LEU A 116 -11.78 6.41 -16.24
CA LEU A 116 -10.56 5.63 -16.02
C LEU A 116 -9.71 5.51 -17.28
N ARG A 117 -10.32 5.27 -18.43
CA ARG A 117 -9.62 5.25 -19.72
C ARG A 117 -9.07 6.63 -20.11
N ALA A 118 -9.78 7.71 -19.79
CA ALA A 118 -9.27 9.06 -20.00
C ALA A 118 -8.02 9.34 -19.13
N LEU A 119 -7.99 8.85 -17.88
CA LEU A 119 -6.81 8.93 -17.02
C LEU A 119 -5.64 8.12 -17.61
N GLY A 120 -5.88 6.90 -18.09
CA GLY A 120 -4.86 6.10 -18.79
C GLY A 120 -4.36 6.75 -20.08
N ASP A 121 -5.24 7.43 -20.81
CA ASP A 121 -4.87 8.22 -22.00
C ASP A 121 -3.98 9.41 -21.63
N ALA A 122 -4.34 10.16 -20.59
CA ALA A 122 -3.52 11.28 -20.11
C ALA A 122 -2.15 10.82 -19.64
N LEU A 123 -2.08 9.72 -18.88
CA LEU A 123 -0.81 9.13 -18.45
C LEU A 123 0.07 8.77 -19.64
N ALA A 124 -0.47 8.05 -20.61
CA ALA A 124 0.32 7.57 -21.75
C ALA A 124 0.58 8.63 -22.83
N HIS A 125 -0.10 9.77 -22.80
CA HIS A 125 0.14 10.88 -23.73
C HIS A 125 1.51 11.51 -23.47
N ASP A 126 1.82 11.79 -22.20
CA ASP A 126 3.03 12.50 -21.79
C ASP A 126 4.16 11.58 -21.34
N THR A 127 3.92 10.26 -21.29
CA THR A 127 4.90 9.30 -20.77
C THR A 127 5.12 8.11 -21.70
N GLN A 128 6.38 7.76 -21.88
CA GLN A 128 6.82 6.54 -22.55
C GLN A 128 7.08 5.40 -21.55
N LEU A 129 7.43 5.74 -20.30
CA LEU A 129 7.69 4.82 -19.21
C LEU A 129 6.95 5.29 -17.95
N VAL A 130 6.15 4.42 -17.36
CA VAL A 130 5.47 4.66 -16.08
C VAL A 130 6.02 3.69 -15.04
N CYS A 131 6.57 4.26 -13.97
CA CYS A 131 7.19 3.56 -12.86
C CYS A 131 6.29 3.63 -11.63
N PHE A 132 5.64 2.52 -11.28
CA PHE A 132 4.86 2.38 -10.06
C PHE A 132 5.73 1.77 -8.96
N ASP A 133 6.01 2.55 -7.93
CA ASP A 133 6.76 2.08 -6.78
C ASP A 133 5.81 1.60 -5.68
N GLU A 134 6.18 0.49 -5.01
CA GLU A 134 5.47 -0.10 -3.88
C GLU A 134 4.00 -0.46 -4.18
N LEU A 135 3.75 -1.10 -5.33
CA LEU A 135 2.41 -1.55 -5.71
C LEU A 135 1.84 -2.54 -4.67
N ALA A 136 0.73 -2.15 -4.04
CA ALA A 136 0.08 -2.94 -3.00
C ALA A 136 -1.45 -2.78 -3.05
N VAL A 137 -2.17 -3.82 -3.47
CA VAL A 137 -3.64 -3.76 -3.62
C VAL A 137 -4.33 -4.33 -2.38
N HIS A 138 -5.23 -3.54 -1.79
CA HIS A 138 -5.96 -3.87 -0.56
C HIS A 138 -7.49 -3.77 -0.70
N ASP A 139 -7.98 -3.23 -1.82
CA ASP A 139 -9.40 -3.09 -2.13
C ASP A 139 -9.67 -3.57 -3.56
N VAL A 140 -10.77 -4.30 -3.77
CA VAL A 140 -11.25 -4.77 -5.07
C VAL A 140 -11.59 -3.60 -6.02
N ALA A 141 -11.99 -2.44 -5.49
CA ALA A 141 -12.28 -1.28 -6.32
C ALA A 141 -11.02 -0.68 -6.93
N ASP A 142 -9.95 -0.54 -6.15
CA ASP A 142 -8.65 -0.06 -6.66
C ASP A 142 -8.13 -1.00 -7.75
N ALA A 143 -8.32 -2.30 -7.54
CA ALA A 143 -8.06 -3.37 -8.49
C ALA A 143 -8.79 -3.20 -9.83
N LEU A 144 -10.08 -2.90 -9.80
CA LEU A 144 -10.88 -2.66 -11.00
C LEU A 144 -10.44 -1.38 -11.73
N MET A 145 -10.09 -0.33 -10.99
CA MET A 145 -9.55 0.92 -11.57
C MET A 145 -8.20 0.68 -12.24
N LEU A 146 -7.31 -0.01 -11.54
CA LEU A 146 -5.98 -0.41 -12.00
C LEU A 146 -6.04 -1.14 -13.33
N ARG A 147 -6.94 -2.11 -13.45
CA ARG A 147 -7.09 -2.89 -14.69
C ARG A 147 -7.38 -2.00 -15.89
N GLU A 148 -8.36 -1.10 -15.78
CA GLU A 148 -8.71 -0.22 -16.89
C GLU A 148 -7.59 0.76 -17.23
N ILE A 149 -6.91 1.32 -16.22
CA ILE A 149 -5.83 2.28 -16.44
C ILE A 149 -4.59 1.60 -17.04
N PHE A 150 -4.13 0.50 -16.46
CA PHE A 150 -2.96 -0.24 -16.96
C PHE A 150 -3.19 -0.78 -18.36
N ALA A 151 -4.36 -1.37 -18.62
CA ALA A 151 -4.73 -1.81 -19.96
C ALA A 151 -4.60 -0.65 -20.95
N ARG A 152 -5.11 0.52 -20.58
CA ARG A 152 -5.09 1.69 -21.45
C ARG A 152 -3.70 2.25 -21.69
N VAL A 153 -2.87 2.32 -20.65
CA VAL A 153 -1.47 2.76 -20.76
C VAL A 153 -0.68 1.84 -21.70
N LEU A 154 -0.86 0.52 -21.53
CA LEU A 154 -0.23 -0.49 -22.37
C LEU A 154 -0.75 -0.47 -23.81
N GLU A 155 -2.06 -0.23 -24.03
CA GLU A 155 -2.68 -0.07 -25.35
C GLU A 155 -2.07 1.11 -26.12
N ARG A 156 -1.84 2.24 -25.44
CA ARG A 156 -1.14 3.42 -25.99
C ARG A 156 0.37 3.19 -26.17
N GLY A 157 0.86 2.06 -25.65
CA GLY A 157 2.21 1.54 -25.86
C GLY A 157 3.26 2.17 -24.95
N ALA A 158 2.85 2.86 -23.88
CA ALA A 158 3.75 3.21 -22.80
C ALA A 158 4.14 1.94 -22.03
N ALA A 159 5.41 1.87 -21.62
CA ALA A 159 5.90 0.76 -20.81
C ALA A 159 5.55 0.98 -19.33
N ILE A 160 5.35 -0.12 -18.61
CA ILE A 160 5.10 -0.09 -17.16
C ILE A 160 6.21 -0.84 -16.44
N VAL A 161 6.78 -0.24 -15.41
CA VAL A 161 7.61 -0.95 -14.44
C VAL A 161 6.96 -0.82 -13.08
N ALA A 162 6.80 -1.94 -12.37
CA ALA A 162 6.20 -1.98 -11.04
C ALA A 162 7.14 -2.66 -10.04
N THR A 163 7.21 -2.17 -8.81
CA THR A 163 7.86 -2.87 -7.69
C THR A 163 6.81 -3.33 -6.69
N SER A 164 7.01 -4.48 -6.06
CA SER A 164 6.18 -4.94 -4.95
C SER A 164 6.95 -5.88 -4.03
N ASN A 165 6.47 -6.02 -2.80
CA ASN A 165 6.94 -7.06 -1.88
C ASN A 165 6.16 -8.37 -2.02
N ARG A 166 5.27 -8.46 -3.02
CA ARG A 166 4.43 -9.63 -3.30
C ARG A 166 4.63 -10.10 -4.73
N ASP A 167 4.43 -11.39 -4.95
CA ASP A 167 4.26 -11.94 -6.29
C ASP A 167 3.00 -11.34 -6.94
N PRO A 168 2.95 -11.12 -8.27
CA PRO A 168 1.73 -10.72 -8.97
C PRO A 168 0.52 -11.58 -8.64
N ARG A 169 0.70 -12.90 -8.48
CA ARG A 169 -0.36 -13.84 -8.12
C ARG A 169 -0.83 -13.63 -6.69
N ASP A 170 0.05 -13.20 -5.80
CA ASP A 170 -0.26 -13.00 -4.38
C ASP A 170 -0.80 -11.59 -4.08
N LEU A 171 -0.90 -10.74 -5.11
CA LEU A 171 -1.58 -9.45 -4.98
C LEU A 171 -3.06 -9.69 -4.64
N TYR A 172 -3.57 -8.98 -3.63
CA TYR A 172 -4.95 -9.11 -3.15
C TYR A 172 -5.36 -10.56 -2.84
N GLU A 173 -4.40 -11.39 -2.41
CA GLU A 173 -4.65 -12.75 -1.95
C GLU A 173 -5.62 -12.70 -0.77
N ASN A 174 -6.64 -13.56 -0.79
CA ASN A 174 -7.75 -13.55 0.18
C ASN A 174 -8.57 -12.26 0.21
N GLY A 175 -8.56 -11.46 -0.87
CA GLY A 175 -9.45 -10.32 -0.99
C GLY A 175 -10.91 -10.71 -1.27
N ILE A 176 -11.86 -9.92 -0.78
CA ILE A 176 -13.30 -10.08 -1.07
C ILE A 176 -13.52 -9.95 -2.60
N ASN A 177 -14.25 -10.90 -3.20
CA ASN A 177 -14.47 -10.98 -4.65
C ASN A 177 -13.17 -10.99 -5.47
N ARG A 178 -12.13 -11.70 -5.00
CA ARG A 178 -10.84 -11.86 -5.68
C ARG A 178 -10.96 -12.30 -7.14
N GLU A 179 -12.01 -13.02 -7.51
CA GLU A 179 -12.27 -13.38 -8.92
C GLU A 179 -12.40 -12.15 -9.84
N LEU A 180 -12.87 -11.01 -9.32
CA LEU A 180 -12.91 -9.73 -10.04
C LEU A 180 -11.52 -9.13 -10.26
N PHE A 181 -10.55 -9.53 -9.44
CA PHE A 181 -9.16 -9.08 -9.53
C PHE A 181 -8.29 -9.95 -10.44
N LEU A 182 -8.63 -11.24 -10.62
CA LEU A 182 -7.88 -12.15 -11.50
C LEU A 182 -7.62 -11.58 -12.91
N PRO A 183 -8.54 -10.85 -13.56
CA PRO A 183 -8.26 -10.21 -14.85
C PRO A 183 -7.14 -9.17 -14.81
N PHE A 184 -6.90 -8.52 -13.67
CA PHE A 184 -5.74 -7.63 -13.51
C PHE A 184 -4.44 -8.41 -13.35
N ILE A 185 -4.44 -9.48 -12.55
CA ILE A 185 -3.28 -10.38 -12.43
C ILE A 185 -2.90 -10.92 -13.81
N ALA A 186 -3.88 -11.41 -14.57
CA ALA A 186 -3.67 -11.90 -15.94
C ALA A 186 -3.10 -10.81 -16.87
N LEU A 187 -3.50 -9.54 -16.69
CA LEU A 187 -2.93 -8.42 -17.41
C LEU A 187 -1.45 -8.20 -17.06
N LEU A 188 -1.10 -8.27 -15.77
CA LEU A 188 0.30 -8.16 -15.31
C LEU A 188 1.14 -9.30 -15.88
N GLU A 189 0.71 -10.56 -15.71
CA GLU A 189 1.44 -11.74 -16.19
C GLU A 189 1.63 -11.75 -17.70
N ARG A 190 0.64 -11.24 -18.45
CA ARG A 190 0.72 -11.18 -19.91
C ARG A 190 1.67 -10.10 -20.42
N HIS A 191 1.74 -8.96 -19.73
CA HIS A 191 2.39 -7.76 -20.27
C HIS A 191 3.65 -7.34 -19.54
N LEU A 192 3.90 -7.82 -18.32
CA LEU A 192 5.08 -7.50 -17.53
C LEU A 192 5.93 -8.74 -17.33
N VAL A 193 7.22 -8.64 -17.62
CA VAL A 193 8.17 -9.69 -17.24
C VAL A 193 8.30 -9.68 -15.73
N HIS A 194 7.89 -10.77 -15.07
CA HIS A 194 8.08 -10.93 -13.64
C HIS A 194 9.54 -11.28 -13.33
N CYS A 195 10.12 -10.54 -12.39
CA CYS A 195 11.48 -10.69 -11.90
C CYS A 195 11.43 -10.75 -10.37
N ASP A 196 11.43 -11.96 -9.83
CA ASP A 196 11.52 -12.18 -8.39
C ASP A 196 12.98 -12.15 -7.91
N LEU A 197 13.36 -11.08 -7.24
CA LEU A 197 14.73 -10.89 -6.76
C LEU A 197 15.13 -11.93 -5.70
N ASP A 198 14.17 -12.44 -4.91
CA ASP A 198 14.48 -13.41 -3.85
C ASP A 198 14.76 -14.78 -4.45
N THR A 199 13.90 -15.23 -5.37
CA THR A 199 14.14 -16.48 -6.13
C THR A 199 15.44 -16.38 -6.93
N LEU A 200 15.69 -15.25 -7.59
CA LEU A 200 16.92 -15.05 -8.35
C LEU A 200 18.18 -15.05 -7.45
N ALA A 201 18.09 -14.56 -6.21
CA ALA A 201 19.19 -14.60 -5.25
C ALA A 201 19.46 -16.04 -4.80
N ASN A 202 18.41 -16.79 -4.44
CA ASN A 202 18.49 -18.20 -4.06
C ASN A 202 19.14 -19.07 -5.15
N GLU A 203 18.68 -18.95 -6.39
CA GLU A 203 19.23 -19.69 -7.54
C GLU A 203 20.71 -19.38 -7.79
N SER A 204 21.15 -18.18 -7.38
CA SER A 204 22.52 -17.71 -7.57
C SER A 204 23.44 -18.06 -6.39
N GLY A 205 22.91 -18.71 -5.35
CA GLY A 205 23.65 -19.02 -4.12
C GLY A 205 23.95 -17.79 -3.26
N GLU A 206 23.24 -16.68 -3.48
CA GLU A 206 23.34 -15.50 -2.62
C GLU A 206 22.55 -15.75 -1.33
N ALA A 207 23.17 -15.50 -0.17
CA ALA A 207 22.46 -15.58 1.09
C ALA A 207 21.32 -14.56 1.08
N LEU A 208 20.08 -15.05 1.12
CA LEU A 208 18.93 -14.20 1.40
C LEU A 208 19.15 -13.56 2.76
N VAL A 209 19.28 -12.24 2.77
CA VAL A 209 19.27 -11.48 4.02
C VAL A 209 17.83 -11.46 4.50
N ASP A 210 17.51 -12.31 5.48
CA ASP A 210 16.24 -12.27 6.19
C ASP A 210 16.23 -11.03 7.11
N TYR A 211 15.74 -9.92 6.58
CA TYR A 211 15.63 -8.65 7.32
C TYR A 211 14.68 -8.73 8.53
N ARG A 212 13.93 -9.82 8.76
CA ARG A 212 13.17 -10.02 10.00
C ARG A 212 14.07 -10.33 11.20
N ARG A 213 15.29 -10.81 10.98
CA ARG A 213 16.20 -11.24 12.06
C ARG A 213 17.29 -10.23 12.45
N ASP A 214 17.60 -9.24 11.61
CA ASP A 214 18.75 -8.34 11.83
C ASP A 214 18.37 -6.87 12.12
N ALA A 215 17.24 -6.63 12.80
CA ALA A 215 16.95 -5.32 13.39
C ALA A 215 17.15 -5.35 14.91
N ALA A 216 18.41 -5.45 15.35
CA ALA A 216 18.79 -5.04 16.69
C ALA A 216 18.77 -3.50 16.74
N SER A 217 17.67 -2.91 17.18
CA SER A 217 17.61 -1.47 17.51
C SER A 217 18.15 -1.23 18.92
N ASP A 218 18.78 -0.07 19.11
CA ASP A 218 19.25 0.44 20.39
C ASP A 218 18.11 0.53 21.43
N GLY A 219 17.88 -0.55 22.18
CA GLY A 219 17.32 -0.58 23.54
C GLY A 219 15.89 -0.08 23.83
N LEU A 220 15.21 0.65 22.94
CA LEU A 220 13.89 1.24 23.19
C LEU A 220 12.79 0.56 22.35
N SER A 221 12.00 -0.30 23.00
CA SER A 221 10.81 -0.91 22.40
C SER A 221 9.65 0.10 22.40
N LEU A 222 9.16 0.48 21.21
CA LEU A 222 7.97 1.33 21.06
C LEU A 222 6.64 0.56 21.29
N TYR A 223 6.74 -0.72 21.61
CA TYR A 223 5.64 -1.56 22.07
C TYR A 223 5.92 -1.98 23.50
N VAL A 224 4.99 -1.69 24.42
CA VAL A 224 5.17 -1.94 25.85
C VAL A 224 3.92 -2.59 26.47
N THR A 225 4.14 -3.32 27.55
CA THR A 225 3.08 -4.00 28.32
C THR A 225 3.03 -3.59 29.79
N ASN A 226 3.88 -2.64 30.19
CA ASN A 226 4.15 -2.27 31.59
C ASN A 226 3.62 -0.87 31.97
N GLY A 227 2.79 -0.25 31.12
CA GLY A 227 2.25 1.09 31.39
C GLY A 227 3.18 2.27 31.09
N SER A 228 4.37 2.04 30.51
CA SER A 228 5.38 3.10 30.33
C SER A 228 5.35 3.78 28.95
N ALA A 229 4.28 3.67 28.17
CA ALA A 229 4.30 4.14 26.78
C ALA A 229 4.49 5.65 26.65
N ARG A 230 3.94 6.44 27.59
CA ARG A 230 4.15 7.89 27.60
C ARG A 230 5.59 8.27 27.90
N ASP A 231 6.24 7.54 28.82
CA ASP A 231 7.63 7.77 29.19
C ASP A 231 8.58 7.35 28.06
N VAL A 232 8.30 6.21 27.41
CA VAL A 232 9.01 5.76 26.22
C VAL A 232 8.88 6.79 25.09
N CYS A 233 7.68 7.32 24.86
CA CYS A 233 7.48 8.36 23.86
C CYS A 233 8.27 9.64 24.20
N ALA A 234 8.24 10.09 25.45
CA ALA A 234 9.01 11.25 25.90
C ALA A 234 10.54 11.05 25.71
N ALA A 235 11.04 9.84 25.98
CA ALA A 235 12.45 9.50 25.75
C ALA A 235 12.81 9.52 24.26
N VAL A 236 11.95 8.99 23.39
CA VAL A 236 12.17 8.93 21.94
C VAL A 236 12.07 10.31 21.30
N VAL A 237 11.15 11.15 21.76
CA VAL A 237 10.98 12.54 21.32
C VAL A 237 12.08 13.44 21.91
N GLY A 238 12.71 13.04 23.02
CA GLY A 238 13.83 13.77 23.64
C GLY A 238 13.41 14.96 24.51
N ARG A 239 12.16 15.02 24.96
CA ARG A 239 11.65 16.08 25.86
C ARG A 239 10.46 15.60 26.71
N PRO A 240 10.21 16.22 27.88
CA PRO A 240 8.99 15.95 28.64
C PRO A 240 7.74 16.38 27.86
N LEU A 241 6.70 15.55 27.93
CA LEU A 241 5.41 15.78 27.26
C LEU A 241 4.37 16.29 28.28
N ARG A 242 3.58 17.30 27.90
CA ARG A 242 2.52 17.88 28.76
C ARG A 242 1.15 17.73 28.11
N TRP A 243 0.33 16.87 28.70
CA TRP A 243 -0.97 16.50 28.14
C TRP A 243 -2.06 17.53 28.44
N THR A 244 -2.64 18.08 27.38
CA THR A 244 -3.82 18.96 27.43
C THR A 244 -4.95 18.31 26.67
N LYS A 245 -6.13 18.16 27.28
CA LYS A 245 -7.31 17.68 26.56
C LYS A 245 -7.77 18.76 25.57
N ARG A 246 -7.84 18.40 24.29
CA ARG A 246 -8.33 19.27 23.22
C ARG A 246 -9.40 18.56 22.41
N ARG A 247 -10.32 19.36 21.87
CA ARG A 247 -11.29 18.92 20.88
C ARG A 247 -10.74 19.21 19.50
N VAL A 248 -10.30 18.16 18.82
CA VAL A 248 -9.60 18.21 17.54
C VAL A 248 -10.61 18.06 16.41
N PRO A 249 -10.70 19.02 15.46
CA PRO A 249 -11.53 18.84 14.29
C PRO A 249 -10.90 17.78 13.37
N VAL A 250 -11.74 16.87 12.88
CA VAL A 250 -11.38 15.84 11.90
C VAL A 250 -12.29 15.94 10.68
N SER A 251 -12.05 15.10 9.68
CA SER A 251 -12.76 15.11 8.41
C SER A 251 -14.29 15.16 8.55
N TYR A 252 -14.94 15.82 7.59
CA TYR A 252 -16.40 15.97 7.49
C TYR A 252 -17.07 16.69 8.67
N GLY A 253 -16.38 17.66 9.28
CA GLY A 253 -16.95 18.52 10.33
C GLY A 253 -17.14 17.84 11.69
N ARG A 254 -16.53 16.67 11.88
CA ARG A 254 -16.53 15.94 13.15
C ARG A 254 -15.38 16.42 14.04
N SER A 255 -15.40 16.00 15.30
CA SER A 255 -14.34 16.30 16.25
C SER A 255 -14.09 15.14 17.20
N ILE A 256 -12.83 14.89 17.54
CA ILE A 256 -12.40 13.89 18.51
C ILE A 256 -11.81 14.60 19.72
N GLU A 257 -12.13 14.14 20.92
CA GLU A 257 -11.43 14.57 22.12
C GLU A 257 -10.18 13.73 22.30
N ILE A 258 -9.02 14.37 22.33
CA ILE A 258 -7.74 13.71 22.50
C ILE A 258 -6.88 14.54 23.46
N ALA A 259 -6.01 13.86 24.21
CA ALA A 259 -5.00 14.56 25.00
C ALA A 259 -3.76 14.75 24.13
N ASP A 260 -3.24 15.96 24.03
CA ASP A 260 -2.06 16.24 23.22
C ASP A 260 -1.15 17.30 23.85
N ASP A 261 0.02 17.41 23.25
CA ASP A 261 1.07 18.39 23.53
C ASP A 261 1.39 19.17 22.23
N GLU A 262 0.37 19.40 21.39
CA GLU A 262 0.44 20.00 20.05
C GLU A 262 1.20 19.19 18.99
N VAL A 263 2.23 18.45 19.38
CA VAL A 263 3.06 17.61 18.49
C VAL A 263 2.77 16.13 18.70
N VAL A 264 2.60 15.71 19.95
CA VAL A 264 2.31 14.32 20.32
C VAL A 264 0.89 14.21 20.82
N ALA A 265 0.13 13.25 20.30
CA ALA A 265 -1.19 12.90 20.79
C ALA A 265 -1.15 11.62 21.63
N THR A 266 -2.05 11.49 22.59
CA THR A 266 -2.31 10.25 23.33
C THR A 266 -3.81 9.99 23.42
N ALA A 267 -4.19 8.73 23.20
CA ALA A 267 -5.57 8.28 23.31
C ALA A 267 -5.61 6.85 23.88
N HIS A 268 -6.76 6.47 24.45
CA HIS A 268 -7.01 5.06 24.75
C HIS A 268 -7.50 4.33 23.50
N PHE A 269 -7.32 3.01 23.46
CA PHE A 269 -7.84 2.16 22.40
C PHE A 269 -9.33 2.38 22.17
N GLU A 270 -10.12 2.50 23.25
CA GLU A 270 -11.56 2.73 23.15
C GLU A 270 -11.92 4.04 22.43
N ASP A 271 -11.13 5.10 22.65
CA ASP A 271 -11.38 6.42 22.07
C ASP A 271 -11.20 6.44 20.54
N LEU A 272 -10.36 5.55 20.01
CA LEU A 272 -10.04 5.51 18.58
C LEU A 272 -10.64 4.30 17.86
N CYS A 273 -10.66 3.14 18.48
CA CYS A 273 -11.02 1.87 17.83
C CYS A 273 -12.42 1.35 18.25
N ALA A 274 -12.95 1.76 19.41
CA ALA A 274 -14.32 1.40 19.82
C ALA A 274 -15.39 2.43 19.40
N ARG A 275 -14.98 3.55 18.78
CA ARG A 275 -15.87 4.57 18.22
C ARG A 275 -16.01 4.42 16.70
N PRO A 276 -17.11 4.87 16.09
CA PRO A 276 -17.34 4.78 14.64
C PRO A 276 -16.52 5.83 13.86
N LEU A 277 -15.20 5.77 14.01
CA LEU A 277 -14.24 6.55 13.24
C LEU A 277 -13.95 5.89 11.90
N SER A 278 -13.61 6.71 10.92
CA SER A 278 -13.25 6.29 9.57
C SER A 278 -11.76 6.54 9.30
N ALA A 279 -11.25 5.95 8.22
CA ALA A 279 -9.89 6.19 7.74
C ALA A 279 -9.56 7.69 7.61
N ALA A 280 -10.50 8.51 7.13
CA ALA A 280 -10.30 9.95 6.97
C ALA A 280 -10.05 10.67 8.32
N ASP A 281 -10.60 10.15 9.43
CA ASP A 281 -10.35 10.72 10.76
C ASP A 281 -8.92 10.45 11.22
N TYR A 282 -8.43 9.23 11.03
CA TYR A 282 -7.06 8.88 11.37
C TYR A 282 -6.05 9.64 10.49
N ALA A 283 -6.35 9.85 9.21
CA ALA A 283 -5.54 10.70 8.34
C ALA A 283 -5.48 12.15 8.87
N SER A 284 -6.60 12.66 9.38
CA SER A 284 -6.64 14.00 9.99
C SER A 284 -5.78 14.10 11.26
N LEU A 285 -5.66 13.01 12.02
CA LEU A 285 -4.73 12.93 13.17
C LEU A 285 -3.27 12.88 12.68
N ALA A 286 -3.00 12.09 11.64
CA ALA A 286 -1.67 11.94 11.07
C ALA A 286 -1.13 13.24 10.45
N ASP A 287 -1.99 14.07 9.87
CA ASP A 287 -1.62 15.38 9.34
C ASP A 287 -1.29 16.40 10.44
N ARG A 288 -1.88 16.23 11.63
CA ARG A 288 -1.76 17.18 12.74
C ARG A 288 -0.60 16.88 13.67
N TYR A 289 -0.40 15.60 13.99
CA TYR A 289 0.56 15.16 14.99
C TYR A 289 1.72 14.40 14.35
N ASP A 290 2.86 14.44 15.02
CA ASP A 290 4.06 13.74 14.59
C ASP A 290 4.25 12.41 15.33
N ALA A 291 3.58 12.22 16.47
CA ALA A 291 3.57 10.96 17.22
C ALA A 291 2.22 10.69 17.90
N LEU A 292 1.84 9.42 18.01
CA LEU A 292 0.66 8.93 18.71
C LEU A 292 1.07 7.90 19.76
N VAL A 293 0.58 8.10 20.98
CA VAL A 293 0.66 7.12 22.07
C VAL A 293 -0.71 6.48 22.26
N LEU A 294 -0.86 5.25 21.78
CA LEU A 294 -2.07 4.45 21.93
C LEU A 294 -1.97 3.59 23.18
N THR A 295 -2.91 3.76 24.12
CA THR A 295 -2.86 3.09 25.43
C THR A 295 -4.04 2.17 25.68
N ARG A 296 -3.86 1.21 26.60
CA ARG A 296 -4.90 0.24 26.99
C ARG A 296 -5.43 -0.55 25.80
N VAL A 297 -4.54 -1.04 24.93
CA VAL A 297 -4.94 -1.93 23.84
C VAL A 297 -5.18 -3.32 24.44
N PRO A 298 -6.44 -3.82 24.48
CA PRO A 298 -6.72 -5.12 25.05
C PRO A 298 -6.20 -6.23 24.12
N GLN A 299 -6.11 -7.46 24.64
CA GLN A 299 -6.05 -8.62 23.77
C GLN A 299 -7.34 -8.68 22.95
N LEU A 300 -7.19 -8.68 21.62
CA LEU A 300 -8.33 -8.63 20.69
C LEU A 300 -8.79 -10.03 20.34
N SER A 301 -10.10 -10.22 20.29
CA SER A 301 -10.72 -11.45 19.78
C SER A 301 -11.41 -11.19 18.44
N MET A 302 -11.69 -12.27 17.69
CA MET A 302 -12.44 -12.16 16.44
C MET A 302 -13.83 -11.55 16.63
N GLN A 303 -14.46 -11.73 17.79
CA GLN A 303 -15.79 -11.15 18.08
C GLN A 303 -15.79 -9.62 18.03
N GLN A 304 -14.61 -8.97 18.10
CA GLN A 304 -14.41 -7.53 18.02
C GLN A 304 -13.95 -7.09 16.61
N HIS A 305 -14.54 -7.67 15.55
CA HIS A 305 -14.16 -7.41 14.15
C HIS A 305 -14.08 -5.92 13.79
N ASP A 306 -15.00 -5.10 14.30
CA ASP A 306 -15.02 -3.67 14.02
C ASP A 306 -13.84 -2.92 14.66
N GLN A 307 -13.48 -3.28 15.89
CA GLN A 307 -12.36 -2.70 16.61
C GLN A 307 -11.03 -3.14 15.99
N VAL A 308 -10.92 -4.41 15.61
CA VAL A 308 -9.75 -4.95 14.89
C VAL A 308 -9.56 -4.21 13.56
N ARG A 309 -10.64 -4.04 12.78
CA ARG A 309 -10.60 -3.28 11.52
C ARG A 309 -10.19 -1.83 11.71
N ARG A 310 -10.65 -1.17 12.77
CA ARG A 310 -10.27 0.22 13.06
C ARG A 310 -8.81 0.33 13.50
N LEU A 311 -8.30 -0.62 14.29
CA LEU A 311 -6.87 -0.68 14.62
C LEU A 311 -6.02 -0.88 13.36
N LEU A 312 -6.46 -1.74 12.44
CA LEU A 312 -5.82 -1.94 11.14
C LEU A 312 -5.74 -0.63 10.35
N TRP A 313 -6.86 0.09 10.20
CA TRP A 313 -6.88 1.38 9.52
C TRP A 313 -5.97 2.40 10.18
N LEU A 314 -6.01 2.49 11.51
CA LEU A 314 -5.15 3.39 12.27
C LEU A 314 -3.68 3.11 11.97
N VAL A 315 -3.20 1.88 12.17
CA VAL A 315 -1.79 1.53 11.99
C VAL A 315 -1.35 1.70 10.53
N ASP A 316 -2.18 1.29 9.56
CA ASP A 316 -1.86 1.46 8.14
C ASP A 316 -1.64 2.94 7.78
N ILE A 317 -2.54 3.82 8.23
CA ILE A 317 -2.47 5.26 7.95
C ILE A 317 -1.28 5.92 8.64
N LEU A 318 -1.01 5.56 9.90
CA LEU A 318 0.12 6.12 10.64
C LEU A 318 1.46 5.67 10.04
N TYR A 319 1.53 4.41 9.61
CA TYR A 319 2.69 3.86 8.91
C TYR A 319 2.97 4.62 7.62
N ASP A 320 1.95 4.82 6.79
CA ASP A 320 2.08 5.51 5.50
C ASP A 320 2.44 6.99 5.69
N ALA A 321 1.87 7.63 6.72
CA ALA A 321 2.21 9.00 7.08
C ALA A 321 3.61 9.15 7.71
N ARG A 322 4.33 8.05 7.95
CA ARG A 322 5.60 8.03 8.70
C ARG A 322 5.48 8.69 10.07
N MET A 323 4.34 8.51 10.73
CA MET A 323 4.07 9.00 12.07
C MET A 323 4.61 8.01 13.11
N LEU A 324 5.20 8.50 14.20
CA LEU A 324 5.66 7.64 15.28
C LEU A 324 4.45 7.07 16.03
N LEU A 325 4.45 5.76 16.27
CA LEU A 325 3.41 5.09 17.05
C LEU A 325 4.06 4.36 18.23
N VAL A 326 3.63 4.71 19.44
CA VAL A 326 3.95 3.96 20.66
C VAL A 326 2.68 3.27 21.14
N ILE A 327 2.74 1.95 21.34
CA ILE A 327 1.59 1.15 21.79
C ILE A 327 1.84 0.60 23.18
N GLU A 328 0.86 0.78 24.05
CA GLU A 328 0.72 0.07 25.32
C GLU A 328 -0.45 -0.91 25.21
N ALA A 329 -0.13 -2.20 25.32
CA ALA A 329 -1.09 -3.29 25.22
C ALA A 329 -1.01 -4.22 26.43
N ASP A 330 -2.10 -4.94 26.69
CA ASP A 330 -2.19 -5.88 27.82
C ASP A 330 -1.32 -7.14 27.63
N VAL A 331 -0.96 -7.45 26.39
CA VAL A 331 -0.24 -8.66 26.00
C VAL A 331 0.90 -8.33 25.03
N PRO A 332 1.92 -9.20 24.88
CA PRO A 332 2.95 -9.05 23.85
C PRO A 332 2.34 -8.96 22.44
N VAL A 333 3.06 -8.34 21.51
CA VAL A 333 2.59 -8.15 20.11
C VAL A 333 2.19 -9.46 19.42
N ASP A 334 2.87 -10.56 19.75
CA ASP A 334 2.61 -11.88 19.18
C ASP A 334 1.27 -12.47 19.68
N ASP A 335 0.82 -12.07 20.87
CA ASP A 335 -0.39 -12.55 21.55
C ASP A 335 -1.57 -11.56 21.44
N LEU A 336 -1.38 -10.42 20.77
CA LEU A 336 -2.36 -9.33 20.72
C LEU A 336 -3.69 -9.71 20.03
N LEU A 337 -3.72 -10.80 19.26
CA LEU A 337 -4.94 -11.42 18.76
C LEU A 337 -5.09 -12.84 19.30
N ASP A 338 -6.17 -13.08 20.03
CA ASP A 338 -6.53 -14.42 20.47
C ASP A 338 -7.02 -15.26 19.27
N SER A 339 -6.20 -16.24 18.90
CA SER A 339 -6.46 -17.19 17.83
C SER A 339 -7.17 -18.47 18.30
N GLY A 340 -7.63 -18.53 19.55
CA GLY A 340 -8.30 -19.70 20.14
C GLY A 340 -9.75 -19.97 19.67
N GLY A 341 -10.36 -19.05 18.91
CA GLY A 341 -11.77 -19.14 18.48
C GLY A 341 -12.06 -19.95 17.21
N PHE A 342 -11.07 -20.62 16.61
CA PHE A 342 -11.28 -21.41 15.37
C PHE A 342 -11.87 -22.79 15.70
N SER A 343 -13.13 -22.87 16.12
CA SER A 343 -13.85 -24.15 16.14
C SER A 343 -14.27 -24.54 14.71
N ARG A 344 -13.87 -25.75 14.31
CA ARG A 344 -14.08 -26.45 13.03
C ARG A 344 -15.53 -26.55 12.51
N GLU A 345 -16.51 -25.92 13.15
CA GLU A 345 -17.94 -26.07 12.82
C GLU A 345 -18.47 -24.99 11.88
N GLU A 346 -17.80 -23.83 11.75
CA GLU A 346 -18.26 -22.74 10.87
C GLU A 346 -17.83 -22.91 9.39
N GLU A 347 -16.92 -23.85 9.08
CA GLU A 347 -16.55 -24.19 7.69
C GLU A 347 -17.70 -24.83 6.89
N ALA A 348 -18.73 -25.38 7.57
CA ALA A 348 -19.77 -26.16 6.92
C ALA A 348 -20.99 -25.36 6.42
N ASN A 349 -21.22 -24.13 6.90
CA ASN A 349 -22.45 -23.39 6.62
C ASN A 349 -22.36 -22.36 5.47
N THR A 350 -21.21 -22.22 4.81
CA THR A 350 -20.98 -21.23 3.74
C THR A 350 -21.24 -21.76 2.32
N VAL A 351 -21.86 -22.93 2.18
CA VAL A 351 -22.30 -23.48 0.90
C VAL A 351 -23.81 -23.66 0.92
N LEU A 352 -24.56 -22.62 0.53
CA LEU A 352 -25.88 -22.68 -0.13
C LEU A 352 -26.51 -21.28 -0.22
N VAL A 353 -26.17 -20.52 -1.26
CA VAL A 353 -27.10 -19.52 -1.80
C VAL A 353 -27.53 -20.01 -3.17
N ARG A 354 -28.80 -20.46 -3.22
CA ARG A 354 -29.46 -21.09 -4.37
C ARG A 354 -29.46 -20.17 -5.59
N ASN A 355 -28.91 -20.68 -6.69
CA ASN A 355 -29.14 -20.21 -8.06
C ASN A 355 -30.64 -20.21 -8.38
N HIS A 356 -31.26 -19.04 -8.60
CA HIS A 356 -32.45 -18.91 -9.46
C HIS A 356 -32.27 -17.67 -10.36
N GLY A 357 -32.12 -17.93 -11.65
CA GLY A 357 -32.02 -16.91 -12.70
C GLY A 357 -33.39 -16.38 -13.14
N GLY A 358 -33.36 -15.19 -13.75
CA GLY A 358 -34.50 -14.58 -14.43
C GLY A 358 -34.05 -13.36 -15.25
N SER A 359 -34.29 -13.42 -16.55
CA SER A 359 -33.91 -12.42 -17.56
C SER A 359 -34.93 -11.28 -17.67
N SER A 360 -34.44 -10.12 -18.15
CA SER A 360 -35.14 -9.04 -18.88
C SER A 360 -35.83 -7.90 -18.09
N GLY A 361 -35.56 -6.65 -18.54
CA GLY A 361 -36.50 -5.53 -18.41
C GLY A 361 -35.91 -4.19 -17.94
N ARG A 362 -35.98 -3.15 -18.79
CA ARG A 362 -35.73 -1.73 -18.43
C ARG A 362 -36.62 -1.31 -17.26
N LEU A 363 -36.06 -0.68 -16.22
CA LEU A 363 -36.78 0.32 -15.42
C LEU A 363 -35.81 1.26 -14.69
N THR A 364 -35.78 2.51 -15.16
CA THR A 364 -35.41 3.69 -14.38
C THR A 364 -36.41 3.89 -13.26
N THR A 365 -35.96 4.02 -12.01
CA THR A 365 -36.77 4.68 -10.98
C THR A 365 -35.85 5.47 -10.05
N ILE A 366 -35.97 6.79 -10.19
CA ILE A 366 -35.48 7.79 -9.25
C ILE A 366 -36.37 7.72 -8.01
N VAL A 367 -35.78 7.63 -6.82
CA VAL A 367 -36.41 8.12 -5.58
C VAL A 367 -35.35 8.88 -4.80
N GLY A 368 -35.57 10.19 -4.67
CA GLY A 368 -34.85 11.05 -3.74
C GLY A 368 -35.50 11.00 -2.36
N GLY A 369 -34.67 10.94 -1.32
CA GLY A 369 -35.03 11.12 0.08
C GLY A 369 -33.73 11.32 0.86
N GLY A 370 -33.62 12.44 1.57
CA GLY A 370 -32.35 13.02 2.04
C GLY A 370 -31.55 12.16 3.04
N GLY A 371 -30.22 12.34 2.97
CA GLY A 371 -29.25 11.84 3.94
C GLY A 371 -28.25 10.83 3.37
N GLY A 372 -27.08 11.32 2.92
CA GLY A 372 -25.83 10.56 2.75
C GLY A 372 -25.89 9.28 1.89
N THR A 373 -25.62 9.40 0.59
CA THR A 373 -25.48 8.24 -0.30
C THR A 373 -24.13 7.55 -0.08
N GLU A 374 -24.14 6.40 0.61
CA GLU A 374 -23.00 5.49 0.71
C GLU A 374 -22.72 4.77 -0.63
N TRP A 375 -21.44 4.51 -0.89
CA TRP A 375 -20.92 3.87 -2.09
C TRP A 375 -21.17 2.35 -2.07
N SER A 376 -21.70 1.79 -3.17
CA SER A 376 -21.77 0.34 -3.39
C SER A 376 -21.16 -0.05 -4.74
N ALA A 377 -20.18 -0.96 -4.72
CA ALA A 377 -19.45 -1.40 -5.91
C ALA A 377 -20.26 -2.35 -6.82
N THR A 378 -21.47 -2.75 -6.42
CA THR A 378 -22.32 -3.70 -7.17
C THR A 378 -23.54 -3.04 -7.83
N GLY A 379 -23.74 -1.74 -7.67
CA GLY A 379 -24.93 -1.05 -8.18
C GLY A 379 -26.25 -1.45 -7.51
N ARG A 380 -26.18 -2.18 -6.38
CA ARG A 380 -27.34 -2.49 -5.53
C ARG A 380 -27.29 -1.63 -4.27
N ILE A 381 -28.27 -0.73 -4.14
CA ILE A 381 -28.48 0.03 -2.91
C ILE A 381 -28.95 -0.96 -1.82
N GLY A 382 -28.27 -1.01 -0.68
CA GLY A 382 -28.73 -1.71 0.52
C GLY A 382 -28.00 -3.00 0.92
N ALA A 383 -26.94 -3.42 0.23
CA ALA A 383 -26.07 -4.47 0.75
C ALA A 383 -24.97 -3.84 1.62
N SER A 384 -25.16 -3.85 2.94
CA SER A 384 -24.11 -3.49 3.90
C SER A 384 -22.84 -4.29 3.58
N LEU A 385 -21.73 -3.59 3.35
CA LEU A 385 -20.37 -4.12 3.19
C LEU A 385 -19.85 -4.87 4.44
N GLY A 386 -20.70 -5.09 5.45
CA GLY A 386 -20.35 -5.64 6.76
C GLY A 386 -20.72 -7.11 6.99
N SER A 387 -21.20 -7.88 6.01
CA SER A 387 -21.67 -9.26 6.29
C SER A 387 -20.91 -10.39 5.61
N VAL A 388 -19.83 -10.15 4.86
CA VAL A 388 -19.09 -11.25 4.20
C VAL A 388 -17.59 -10.95 4.13
N ALA A 389 -16.86 -11.20 5.21
CA ALA A 389 -15.40 -11.35 5.18
C ALA A 389 -15.05 -12.57 6.02
N GLY A 390 -14.46 -13.58 5.38
CA GLY A 390 -14.20 -14.87 5.98
C GLY A 390 -13.11 -14.83 7.05
N VAL A 391 -13.10 -15.86 7.86
CA VAL A 391 -12.18 -16.16 8.97
C VAL A 391 -10.69 -16.17 8.55
N THR A 392 -10.39 -16.28 7.26
CA THR A 392 -9.05 -16.17 6.64
C THR A 392 -8.55 -14.73 6.48
N ASP A 393 -9.44 -13.77 6.20
CA ASP A 393 -9.08 -12.38 5.90
C ASP A 393 -8.60 -11.65 7.16
N ALA A 394 -9.15 -12.03 8.32
CA ALA A 394 -8.76 -11.51 9.61
C ALA A 394 -7.35 -11.94 10.02
N ARG A 395 -6.94 -13.19 9.76
CA ARG A 395 -5.56 -13.69 10.04
C ARG A 395 -4.51 -12.98 9.18
N PHE A 396 -4.84 -12.70 7.93
CA PHE A 396 -3.92 -12.02 7.01
C PHE A 396 -3.80 -10.53 7.34
N ALA A 397 -4.92 -9.86 7.60
CA ALA A 397 -4.91 -8.48 8.08
C ALA A 397 -4.11 -8.37 9.38
N TRP A 398 -4.25 -9.35 10.28
CA TRP A 398 -3.46 -9.44 11.51
C TRP A 398 -1.96 -9.62 11.27
N SER A 399 -1.57 -10.51 10.36
CA SER A 399 -0.15 -10.72 10.00
C SER A 399 0.49 -9.46 9.41
N ARG A 400 -0.29 -8.66 8.69
CA ARG A 400 0.12 -7.35 8.16
C ARG A 400 0.24 -6.30 9.28
N LEU A 401 -0.72 -6.26 10.20
CA LEU A 401 -0.70 -5.37 11.36
C LEU A 401 0.56 -5.61 12.19
N THR A 402 0.79 -6.86 12.59
CA THR A 402 1.97 -7.26 13.37
C THR A 402 3.27 -6.92 12.65
N SER A 403 3.37 -7.19 11.34
CA SER A 403 4.55 -6.81 10.55
C SER A 403 4.79 -5.30 10.55
N ARG A 404 3.75 -4.48 10.37
CA ARG A 404 3.86 -3.01 10.41
C ARG A 404 4.22 -2.51 11.79
N LEU A 405 3.61 -3.07 12.84
CA LEU A 405 3.95 -2.73 14.22
C LEU A 405 5.41 -3.06 14.52
N VAL A 406 5.90 -4.23 14.13
CA VAL A 406 7.31 -4.61 14.27
C VAL A 406 8.21 -3.64 13.50
N GLU A 407 7.85 -3.25 12.28
CA GLU A 407 8.63 -2.31 11.50
C GLU A 407 8.65 -0.90 12.11
N MET A 408 7.49 -0.37 12.51
CA MET A 408 7.38 0.94 13.18
C MET A 408 8.14 0.96 14.51
N THR A 409 8.23 -0.17 15.20
CA THR A 409 8.83 -0.27 16.53
C THR A 409 10.32 -0.59 16.51
N ARG A 410 10.83 -1.28 15.48
CA ARG A 410 12.20 -1.81 15.45
C ARG A 410 13.05 -1.34 14.25
N SER A 411 12.44 -0.78 13.20
CA SER A 411 13.19 -0.35 12.01
C SER A 411 13.86 1.00 12.22
N THR A 412 15.19 1.02 12.21
CA THR A 412 15.99 2.26 12.25
C THR A 412 15.73 3.14 11.02
N ALA A 413 15.41 2.55 9.87
CA ALA A 413 15.04 3.26 8.66
C ALA A 413 13.69 3.98 8.81
N TYR A 414 12.70 3.32 9.43
CA TYR A 414 11.41 3.95 9.72
C TYR A 414 11.58 5.13 10.68
N LEU A 415 12.37 4.96 11.74
CA LEU A 415 12.66 6.02 12.70
C LEU A 415 13.44 7.18 12.06
N ALA A 416 14.37 6.90 11.15
CA ALA A 416 15.07 7.94 10.39
C ALA A 416 14.11 8.73 9.47
N ALA A 417 13.18 8.05 8.80
CA ALA A 417 12.17 8.68 7.96
C ALA A 417 11.19 9.54 8.78
N TRP A 418 10.73 9.04 9.94
CA TRP A 418 9.96 9.82 10.90
C TRP A 418 10.76 11.06 11.35
N ARG A 419 12.05 10.91 11.67
CA ARG A 419 12.88 12.04 12.11
C ARG A 419 12.98 13.15 11.06
N GLN A 420 13.10 12.78 9.78
CA GLN A 420 13.07 13.70 8.65
C GLN A 420 11.71 14.40 8.50
N ARG A 421 10.61 13.69 8.74
CA ARG A 421 9.26 14.28 8.73
C ARG A 421 9.13 15.43 9.74
N CYS A 422 9.71 15.29 10.93
CA CYS A 422 9.53 16.25 12.02
C CYS A 422 10.38 17.53 11.94
N HIS A 423 11.06 17.81 10.82
CA HIS A 423 11.97 18.95 10.66
C HIS A 423 11.36 20.28 11.19
N GLY A 424 11.90 20.75 12.32
CA GLY A 424 11.57 22.04 12.95
C GLY A 424 10.55 22.03 14.10
N ARG A 425 9.89 20.90 14.42
CA ARG A 425 8.88 20.83 15.51
C ARG A 425 9.30 20.00 16.73
N ILE A 426 10.27 19.11 16.55
CA ILE A 426 10.85 18.29 17.62
C ILE A 426 12.36 18.58 17.66
N HIS A 427 12.84 19.16 18.76
CA HIS A 427 14.27 19.32 18.99
C HIS A 427 14.86 18.00 19.48
N TYR A 428 15.69 17.39 18.64
CA TYR A 428 16.45 16.20 19.02
C TYR A 428 17.59 16.61 19.97
N GLY A 429 17.59 16.05 21.18
CA GLY A 429 18.77 16.07 22.05
C GLY A 429 19.91 15.29 21.40
N ALA A 430 21.10 15.87 21.41
CA ALA A 430 22.33 15.31 20.86
C ALA A 430 22.80 14.06 21.61
#